data_AF-A0AAU9U761-F1
#
_entry.id   AF-A0AAU9U761-F1
#
_cell.length_a   1.000
_cell.length_b   1.000
_cell.length_c   1.000
_cell.angle_alpha   90.00
_cell.angle_beta   90.00
_cell.angle_gamma   90.00
#
_symmetry.space_group_name_H-M   'P 1'
#
loop_
_entity.id
_entity.type
_entity.pdbx_description
1 polymer ?
#
loop_
_entity_poly.entity_id
_entity_poly.type
_entity_poly.pdbx_seq_one_letter_code
_entity_poly.pdbx_strand_id
1 'polypeptide(L)'
;MFSCCLILFSHHAFLFVYGFKTDLRDSINILQNSKDLKEVRLNWPKGIINYNVDEQAYSSSVRADIKQAMRIIESNSCIKFNLVPVQESGDKAWIHISNPNKERECIHEPRLMQNGEILLVLGYDCLTKKDLLHTLLHGIGLKDEVTHPHRDKYIRVQWNNIQPGYRHLYRKQSAEIAKNIVEYDPLSVMQFHDHAFSMNGRATIAPLEPGLLIYPSDSLSQLDRMRLQVYFGHECNKRKVYDILNMCKSSSNKNNVQALSFNVNLGQLDPSSEEDV
;
A
#
# COMPACT_ATOMS: atom_id res chain seq x y z
N MET A 1 41.78 -64.57 41.80
CA MET A 1 40.43 -65.18 41.85
C MET A 1 39.61 -64.66 40.66
N PHE A 2 38.49 -65.32 40.37
CA PHE A 2 37.51 -65.03 39.31
C PHE A 2 37.04 -63.54 39.32
N SER A 3 36.93 -62.86 38.15
CA SER A 3 35.72 -62.72 37.29
C SER A 3 34.85 -61.51 37.69
N CYS A 4 34.22 -60.70 36.82
CA CYS A 4 34.19 -60.58 35.34
C CYS A 4 34.16 -59.06 34.98
N CYS A 5 33.71 -58.49 33.85
CA CYS A 5 33.07 -58.87 32.57
C CYS A 5 33.53 -57.81 31.52
N LEU A 6 33.53 -57.94 30.18
CA LEU A 6 32.83 -58.74 29.16
C LEU A 6 31.35 -58.35 28.90
N ILE A 7 30.87 -58.09 27.67
CA ILE A 7 31.55 -57.93 26.36
C ILE A 7 30.70 -57.06 25.37
N LEU A 8 31.41 -56.27 24.53
CA LEU A 8 31.13 -55.74 23.17
C LEU A 8 29.75 -55.19 22.66
N PHE A 9 29.86 -54.02 22.01
CA PHE A 9 29.35 -53.60 20.67
C PHE A 9 27.97 -54.05 20.11
N SER A 10 27.28 -53.07 19.51
CA SER A 10 27.00 -53.08 18.05
C SER A 10 26.75 -51.66 17.51
N HIS A 11 26.81 -51.47 16.19
CA HIS A 11 26.84 -50.14 15.55
C HIS A 11 25.43 -49.60 15.21
N HIS A 12 25.27 -48.28 15.26
CA HIS A 12 25.12 -47.50 14.02
C HIS A 12 25.50 -46.03 14.22
N ALA A 13 26.31 -45.50 13.31
CA ALA A 13 26.52 -44.07 13.16
C ALA A 13 25.76 -43.59 11.92
N PHE A 14 25.09 -42.45 12.01
CA PHE A 14 24.76 -41.60 10.86
C PHE A 14 24.70 -40.14 11.31
N LEU A 15 25.06 -39.22 10.42
CA LEU A 15 25.25 -37.81 10.76
C LEU A 15 23.92 -37.03 10.79
N PHE A 16 23.81 -36.09 11.74
CA PHE A 16 23.03 -34.87 11.53
C PHE A 16 23.65 -33.67 12.25
N VAL A 17 24.76 -33.17 11.70
CA VAL A 17 25.28 -31.84 12.02
C VAL A 17 24.61 -30.84 11.10
N TYR A 18 23.54 -30.18 11.57
CA TYR A 18 23.12 -28.84 11.12
C TYR A 18 22.26 -28.18 12.21
N GLY A 19 22.91 -27.39 13.07
CA GLY A 19 22.22 -26.65 14.12
C GLY A 19 21.69 -25.32 13.59
N PHE A 20 20.38 -25.21 13.37
CA PHE A 20 19.72 -23.92 13.13
C PHE A 20 19.65 -23.09 14.42
N LYS A 21 20.78 -22.47 14.78
CA LYS A 21 20.75 -21.23 15.56
C LYS A 21 20.32 -20.11 14.62
N THR A 22 19.03 -19.76 14.64
CA THR A 22 18.61 -18.42 14.20
C THR A 22 19.22 -17.41 15.16
N ASP A 23 20.04 -16.48 14.64
CA ASP A 23 20.81 -15.59 15.51
C ASP A 23 19.91 -14.47 16.05
N LEU A 24 19.81 -14.36 17.38
CA LEU A 24 19.10 -13.24 18.02
C LEU A 24 19.70 -11.88 17.63
N ARG A 25 20.96 -11.83 17.17
CA ARG A 25 21.60 -10.62 16.66
C ARG A 25 20.87 -10.04 15.45
N ASP A 26 20.32 -10.85 14.56
CA ASP A 26 19.56 -10.36 13.41
C ASP A 26 18.26 -9.68 13.86
N SER A 27 17.55 -10.29 14.82
CA SER A 27 16.37 -9.69 15.45
C SER A 27 16.70 -8.39 16.21
N ILE A 28 17.86 -8.34 16.90
CA ILE A 28 18.30 -7.16 17.66
C ILE A 28 18.71 -6.02 16.72
N ASN A 29 19.38 -6.29 15.61
CA ASN A 29 19.76 -5.29 14.60
C ASN A 29 18.52 -4.63 13.97
N ILE A 30 17.46 -5.40 13.70
CA ILE A 30 16.16 -4.86 13.23
C ILE A 30 15.54 -3.92 14.29
N LEU A 31 15.58 -4.32 15.57
CA LEU A 31 15.00 -3.52 16.67
C LEU A 31 15.79 -2.24 16.97
N GLN A 32 17.12 -2.23 16.80
CA GLN A 32 17.94 -1.04 17.08
C GLN A 32 17.76 0.07 16.03
N ASN A 33 17.44 -0.27 14.79
CA ASN A 33 17.08 0.70 13.75
C ASN A 33 15.71 1.39 13.96
N SER A 34 14.91 0.96 14.95
CA SER A 34 13.56 1.51 15.20
C SER A 34 13.51 3.00 15.61
N LYS A 35 14.66 3.61 15.95
CA LYS A 35 14.76 5.07 16.16
C LYS A 35 15.01 5.88 14.89
N ASP A 36 15.49 5.25 13.81
CA ASP A 36 15.84 5.90 12.55
C ASP A 36 15.06 5.33 11.36
N LEU A 37 13.89 4.74 11.63
CA LEU A 37 12.83 4.58 10.64
C LEU A 37 12.29 5.96 10.26
N LYS A 38 13.06 6.67 9.42
CA LYS A 38 12.54 7.70 8.50
C LYS A 38 11.32 7.10 7.83
N GLU A 39 10.15 7.63 8.20
CA GLU A 39 8.84 7.22 7.71
C GLU A 39 8.93 6.89 6.21
N VAL A 40 8.76 5.60 5.86
CA VAL A 40 8.88 5.17 4.46
C VAL A 40 7.63 5.64 3.73
N ARG A 41 7.71 6.88 3.24
CA ARG A 41 6.72 7.51 2.38
C ARG A 41 6.71 6.78 1.07
N LEU A 42 5.76 5.84 0.93
CA LEU A 42 5.50 5.11 -0.30
C LEU A 42 5.19 6.14 -1.39
N ASN A 43 6.18 6.36 -2.25
CA ASN A 43 6.13 7.41 -3.25
C ASN A 43 5.45 6.86 -4.50
N TRP A 44 4.26 7.39 -4.80
CA TRP A 44 3.48 7.05 -5.98
C TRP A 44 3.42 8.26 -6.93
N PRO A 45 4.49 8.52 -7.72
CA PRO A 45 4.52 9.61 -8.69
C PRO A 45 3.29 9.61 -9.57
N LYS A 46 2.77 10.80 -9.88
CA LYS A 46 1.54 10.97 -10.66
C LYS A 46 0.28 10.30 -10.05
N GLY A 47 0.33 9.81 -8.80
CA GLY A 47 -0.77 9.05 -8.18
C GLY A 47 -1.05 7.72 -8.89
N ILE A 48 -0.01 7.10 -9.46
CA ILE A 48 -0.06 5.80 -10.13
C ILE A 48 0.63 4.77 -9.23
N ILE A 49 -0.09 3.67 -8.95
CA ILE A 49 0.39 2.54 -8.19
C ILE A 49 0.69 1.41 -9.16
N ASN A 50 1.97 1.10 -9.37
CA ASN A 50 2.35 -0.12 -10.07
C ASN A 50 2.03 -1.32 -9.18
N TYR A 51 1.40 -2.36 -9.72
CA TYR A 51 1.08 -3.57 -8.95
C TYR A 51 1.17 -4.85 -9.77
N ASN A 52 1.33 -5.98 -9.07
CA ASN A 52 1.10 -7.33 -9.59
C ASN A 52 0.25 -8.14 -8.59
N VAL A 53 -0.45 -9.17 -9.06
CA VAL A 53 -1.15 -10.16 -8.23
C VAL A 53 -0.72 -11.54 -8.68
N ASP A 54 -0.10 -12.29 -7.77
CA ASP A 54 0.42 -13.63 -8.01
C ASP A 54 -0.71 -14.58 -8.46
N GLU A 55 -0.53 -15.12 -9.67
CA GLU A 55 -1.51 -15.99 -10.32
C GLU A 55 -1.53 -17.43 -9.79
N GLN A 56 -0.51 -17.81 -9.00
CA GLN A 56 -0.39 -19.11 -8.34
C GLN A 56 -0.86 -19.07 -6.87
N ALA A 57 -0.69 -17.93 -6.19
CA ALA A 57 -1.12 -17.77 -4.80
C ALA A 57 -2.66 -17.68 -4.63
N TYR A 58 -3.37 -17.11 -5.60
CA TYR A 58 -4.79 -16.78 -5.50
C TYR A 58 -5.61 -17.26 -6.69
N SER A 59 -6.82 -17.79 -6.45
CA SER A 59 -7.75 -18.21 -7.51
C SER A 59 -8.27 -17.03 -8.35
N SER A 60 -8.81 -17.32 -9.53
CA SER A 60 -9.37 -16.30 -10.45
C SER A 60 -10.47 -15.43 -9.81
N SER A 61 -11.28 -15.99 -8.90
CA SER A 61 -12.25 -15.22 -8.11
C SER A 61 -11.55 -14.20 -7.22
N VAL A 62 -10.60 -14.66 -6.38
CA VAL A 62 -9.87 -13.78 -5.46
C VAL A 62 -9.08 -12.70 -6.22
N ARG A 63 -8.51 -13.04 -7.39
CA ARG A 63 -7.87 -12.04 -8.29
C ARG A 63 -8.88 -11.04 -8.88
N ALA A 64 -10.16 -11.39 -9.02
CA ALA A 64 -11.23 -10.46 -9.40
C ALA A 64 -11.69 -9.58 -8.22
N ASP A 65 -11.79 -10.15 -7.01
CA ASP A 65 -12.16 -9.45 -5.78
C ASP A 65 -11.11 -8.38 -5.40
N ILE A 66 -9.82 -8.72 -5.49
CA ILE A 66 -8.70 -7.76 -5.35
C ILE A 66 -8.84 -6.62 -6.38
N LYS A 67 -9.12 -6.95 -7.65
CA LYS A 67 -9.35 -5.94 -8.71
C LYS A 67 -10.62 -5.11 -8.46
N GLN A 68 -11.63 -5.63 -7.75
CA GLN A 68 -12.80 -4.87 -7.35
C GLN A 68 -12.51 -3.91 -6.19
N ALA A 69 -11.71 -4.32 -5.20
CA ALA A 69 -11.23 -3.42 -4.15
C ALA A 69 -10.38 -2.26 -4.73
N MET A 70 -9.51 -2.54 -5.69
CA MET A 70 -8.79 -1.51 -6.47
C MET A 70 -9.74 -0.53 -7.16
N ARG A 71 -10.76 -1.01 -7.89
CA ARG A 71 -11.78 -0.16 -8.55
C ARG A 71 -12.56 0.72 -7.57
N ILE A 72 -12.82 0.23 -6.34
CA ILE A 72 -13.46 1.04 -5.29
C ILE A 72 -12.55 2.22 -4.90
N ILE A 73 -11.25 2.00 -4.71
CA ILE A 73 -10.29 3.07 -4.42
C ILE A 73 -10.18 4.04 -5.61
N GLU A 74 -10.13 3.53 -6.85
CA GLU A 74 -10.05 4.33 -8.08
C GLU A 74 -11.27 5.20 -8.40
N SER A 75 -12.45 4.83 -7.91
CA SER A 75 -13.71 5.57 -8.12
C SER A 75 -13.98 6.58 -6.99
N ASN A 76 -13.29 6.44 -5.86
CA ASN A 76 -13.45 7.27 -4.67
C ASN A 76 -12.22 8.18 -4.40
N SER A 77 -11.24 8.19 -5.30
CA SER A 77 -10.03 9.01 -5.20
C SER A 77 -9.47 9.31 -6.60
N CYS A 78 -8.36 10.04 -6.67
CA CYS A 78 -7.66 10.32 -7.93
C CYS A 78 -6.62 9.25 -8.33
N ILE A 79 -6.46 8.20 -7.52
CA ILE A 79 -5.49 7.12 -7.71
C ILE A 79 -5.79 6.30 -8.98
N LYS A 80 -4.73 5.75 -9.60
CA LYS A 80 -4.84 4.71 -10.62
C LYS A 80 -3.90 3.54 -10.32
N PHE A 81 -4.39 2.32 -10.49
CA PHE A 81 -3.61 1.09 -10.41
C PHE A 81 -3.16 0.68 -11.82
N ASN A 82 -1.86 0.45 -11.98
CA ASN A 82 -1.22 0.06 -13.22
C ASN A 82 -0.64 -1.35 -13.06
N LEU A 83 -1.17 -2.32 -13.81
CA LEU A 83 -0.66 -3.69 -13.77
C LEU A 83 0.72 -3.75 -14.44
N VAL A 84 1.73 -4.24 -13.72
CA VAL A 84 3.09 -4.46 -14.25
C VAL A 84 3.48 -5.93 -14.09
N PRO A 85 4.16 -6.56 -15.06
CA PRO A 85 4.86 -7.82 -14.85
C PRO A 85 5.95 -7.65 -13.76
N VAL A 86 6.17 -8.68 -12.95
CA VAL A 86 7.19 -8.67 -11.89
C VAL A 86 8.59 -8.37 -12.46
N GLN A 87 8.87 -8.88 -13.65
CA GLN A 87 10.12 -8.72 -14.40
C GLN A 87 10.32 -7.30 -14.97
N GLU A 88 9.27 -6.48 -15.04
CA GLU A 88 9.29 -5.12 -15.61
C GLU A 88 9.20 -4.01 -14.56
N SER A 89 9.14 -4.37 -13.27
CA SER A 89 9.01 -3.46 -12.13
C SER A 89 10.16 -2.43 -12.04
N GLY A 90 11.41 -2.91 -12.16
CA GLY A 90 12.63 -2.11 -12.10
C GLY A 90 12.83 -1.40 -10.75
N ASP A 91 13.63 -0.33 -10.72
CA ASP A 91 14.01 0.40 -9.49
C ASP A 91 12.88 1.28 -8.90
N LYS A 92 11.62 1.02 -9.24
CA LYS A 92 10.46 1.84 -8.85
C LYS A 92 9.62 1.11 -7.82
N ALA A 93 9.05 1.86 -6.87
CA ALA A 93 8.06 1.30 -5.95
C ALA A 93 6.93 0.60 -6.70
N TRP A 94 6.58 -0.61 -6.26
CA TRP A 94 5.46 -1.40 -6.81
C TRP A 94 4.89 -2.34 -5.73
N ILE A 95 3.59 -2.60 -5.81
CA ILE A 95 2.89 -3.52 -4.89
C ILE A 95 2.92 -4.94 -5.47
N HIS A 96 3.43 -5.90 -4.71
CA HIS A 96 3.27 -7.31 -5.02
C HIS A 96 2.23 -7.93 -4.08
N ILE A 97 1.17 -8.52 -4.64
CA ILE A 97 0.16 -9.22 -3.84
C ILE A 97 0.36 -10.72 -4.05
N SER A 98 0.94 -11.41 -3.06
CA SER A 98 1.24 -12.85 -3.07
C SER A 98 1.06 -13.45 -1.67
N ASN A 99 0.95 -14.78 -1.56
CA ASN A 99 0.95 -15.49 -0.30
C ASN A 99 1.91 -16.70 -0.38
N PRO A 100 3.23 -16.47 -0.39
CA PRO A 100 4.22 -17.50 -0.71
C PRO A 100 4.28 -18.62 0.33
N ASN A 101 4.03 -18.30 1.61
CA ASN A 101 4.09 -19.26 2.71
C ASN A 101 2.73 -19.90 3.04
N LYS A 102 1.66 -19.61 2.26
CA LYS A 102 0.28 -20.08 2.49
C LYS A 102 -0.25 -19.68 3.87
N GLU A 103 0.11 -18.46 4.29
CA GLU A 103 -0.26 -17.82 5.56
C GLU A 103 -1.80 -17.69 5.62
N ARG A 104 -2.38 -17.91 6.81
CA ARG A 104 -3.83 -17.83 7.02
C ARG A 104 -4.27 -16.50 7.65
N GLU A 105 -3.47 -16.04 8.61
CA GLU A 105 -3.73 -14.87 9.45
C GLU A 105 -3.67 -13.54 8.68
N CYS A 106 -4.30 -12.51 9.24
CA CYS A 106 -4.44 -11.21 8.57
C CYS A 106 -3.24 -10.31 8.86
N ILE A 107 -2.30 -10.28 7.92
CA ILE A 107 -1.09 -9.46 7.98
C ILE A 107 -1.29 -8.24 7.10
N HIS A 108 -1.62 -7.12 7.75
CA HIS A 108 -1.88 -5.85 7.09
C HIS A 108 -0.63 -4.95 6.98
N GLU A 109 0.49 -5.35 7.62
CA GLU A 109 1.78 -4.66 7.52
C GLU A 109 2.51 -4.98 6.19
N PRO A 110 2.76 -3.98 5.31
CA PRO A 110 3.50 -4.21 4.07
C PRO A 110 4.97 -4.52 4.33
N ARG A 111 5.51 -5.58 3.70
CA ARG A 111 6.94 -5.94 3.81
C ARG A 111 7.72 -5.26 2.69
N LEU A 112 8.71 -4.44 3.05
CA LEU A 112 9.53 -3.67 2.10
C LEU A 112 10.80 -4.43 1.71
N MET A 113 11.03 -4.56 0.41
CA MET A 113 12.17 -5.29 -0.16
C MET A 113 13.20 -4.34 -0.79
N GLN A 114 14.43 -4.83 -0.98
CA GLN A 114 15.56 -4.02 -1.49
C GLN A 114 15.41 -3.57 -2.94
N ASN A 115 14.59 -4.27 -3.74
CA ASN A 115 14.23 -3.95 -5.13
C ASN A 115 13.07 -2.93 -5.25
N GLY A 116 12.60 -2.34 -4.15
CA GLY A 116 11.44 -1.44 -4.15
C GLY A 116 10.07 -2.15 -4.20
N GLU A 117 10.05 -3.48 -4.09
CA GLU A 117 8.83 -4.26 -3.94
C GLU A 117 8.21 -4.03 -2.55
N ILE A 118 6.90 -3.80 -2.56
CA ILE A 118 6.04 -3.66 -1.39
C ILE A 118 5.14 -4.91 -1.37
N LEU A 119 5.58 -5.94 -0.67
CA LEU A 119 4.86 -7.21 -0.57
C LEU A 119 3.68 -7.08 0.41
N LEU A 120 2.48 -7.31 -0.10
CA LEU A 120 1.24 -7.45 0.66
C LEU A 120 0.84 -8.93 0.70
N VAL A 121 0.74 -9.49 1.92
CA VAL A 121 0.37 -10.89 2.15
C VAL A 121 -1.09 -10.97 2.54
N LEU A 122 -1.97 -11.38 1.62
CA LEU A 122 -3.37 -11.66 1.95
C LEU A 122 -3.48 -13.10 2.46
N GLY A 123 -3.64 -13.23 3.77
CA GLY A 123 -3.96 -14.50 4.41
C GLY A 123 -5.30 -15.07 3.91
N TYR A 124 -5.42 -16.39 3.85
CA TYR A 124 -6.63 -17.03 3.30
C TYR A 124 -7.92 -16.72 4.08
N ASP A 125 -7.83 -16.37 5.37
CA ASP A 125 -8.99 -15.99 6.18
C ASP A 125 -9.35 -14.49 6.05
N CYS A 126 -8.62 -13.75 5.19
CA CYS A 126 -8.56 -12.30 5.14
C CYS A 126 -8.90 -11.75 3.74
N LEU A 127 -9.77 -12.48 3.03
CA LEU A 127 -10.17 -12.20 1.66
C LEU A 127 -11.52 -11.47 1.58
N THR A 128 -12.01 -10.91 2.71
CA THR A 128 -13.24 -10.09 2.68
C THR A 128 -12.96 -8.74 2.01
N LYS A 129 -13.99 -8.16 1.37
CA LYS A 129 -13.94 -6.83 0.74
C LYS A 129 -13.27 -5.76 1.63
N LYS A 130 -13.53 -5.81 2.94
CA LYS A 130 -12.99 -4.92 3.98
C LYS A 130 -11.48 -5.07 4.15
N ASP A 131 -11.01 -6.30 4.31
CA ASP A 131 -9.59 -6.62 4.54
C ASP A 131 -8.76 -6.38 3.27
N LEU A 132 -9.34 -6.67 2.10
CA LEU A 132 -8.76 -6.31 0.80
C LEU A 132 -8.57 -4.79 0.65
N LEU A 133 -9.58 -3.98 1.01
CA LEU A 133 -9.47 -2.52 1.00
C LEU A 133 -8.40 -2.02 1.99
N HIS A 134 -8.47 -2.48 3.24
CA HIS A 134 -7.54 -2.13 4.32
C HIS A 134 -6.08 -2.43 3.94
N THR A 135 -5.79 -3.64 3.44
CA THR A 135 -4.44 -4.04 3.02
C THR A 135 -3.94 -3.23 1.81
N LEU A 136 -4.79 -2.96 0.82
CA LEU A 136 -4.43 -2.09 -0.31
C LEU A 136 -4.11 -0.66 0.14
N LEU A 137 -4.82 -0.14 1.14
CA LEU A 137 -4.58 1.20 1.68
C LEU A 137 -3.27 1.30 2.47
N HIS A 138 -2.84 0.24 3.15
CA HIS A 138 -1.49 0.18 3.70
C HIS A 138 -0.41 0.16 2.60
N GLY A 139 -0.61 -0.60 1.53
CA GLY A 139 0.26 -0.56 0.34
C GLY A 139 0.28 0.80 -0.37
N ILE A 140 -0.80 1.58 -0.25
CA ILE A 140 -0.85 2.99 -0.68
C ILE A 140 -0.05 3.90 0.25
N GLY A 141 0.00 3.59 1.55
CA GLY A 141 0.72 4.35 2.57
C GLY A 141 -0.17 4.97 3.65
N LEU A 142 -1.45 4.62 3.73
CA LEU A 142 -2.25 4.90 4.92
C LEU A 142 -1.78 4.04 6.11
N LYS A 143 -2.16 4.49 7.31
CA LYS A 143 -1.83 3.88 8.60
C LYS A 143 -3.13 3.61 9.35
N ASP A 144 -3.08 2.69 10.31
CA ASP A 144 -4.24 2.36 11.13
C ASP A 144 -4.73 3.58 11.89
N GLU A 145 -6.05 3.71 11.97
CA GLU A 145 -6.70 4.84 12.60
C GLU A 145 -6.34 4.94 14.10
N VAL A 146 -6.14 3.79 14.75
CA VAL A 146 -5.66 3.72 16.13
C VAL A 146 -4.27 4.35 16.32
N THR A 147 -3.49 4.56 15.26
CA THR A 147 -2.20 5.27 15.30
C THR A 147 -2.31 6.79 15.12
N HIS A 148 -3.51 7.34 14.89
CA HIS A 148 -3.69 8.78 14.71
C HIS A 148 -3.25 9.57 15.98
N PRO A 149 -2.44 10.64 15.87
CA PRO A 149 -1.86 11.31 17.06
C PRO A 149 -2.89 11.88 18.06
N HIS A 150 -4.11 12.18 17.59
CA HIS A 150 -5.21 12.71 18.40
C HIS A 150 -6.28 11.67 18.76
N ARG A 151 -6.08 10.38 18.46
CA ARG A 151 -7.04 9.29 18.79
C ARG A 151 -7.47 9.24 20.26
N ASP A 152 -6.59 9.65 21.19
CA ASP A 152 -6.90 9.72 22.63
C ASP A 152 -7.92 10.82 23.01
N LYS A 153 -8.39 11.66 22.07
CA LYS A 153 -9.58 12.53 22.24
C LYS A 153 -10.90 11.74 22.12
N TYR A 154 -10.88 10.59 21.44
CA TYR A 154 -12.07 9.84 21.01
C TYR A 154 -12.14 8.43 21.61
N ILE A 155 -10.98 7.79 21.77
CA ILE A 155 -10.86 6.39 22.25
C ILE A 155 -9.83 6.23 23.37
N ARG A 156 -10.01 5.20 24.18
CA ARG A 156 -9.06 4.73 25.20
C ARG A 156 -8.49 3.37 24.80
N VAL A 157 -7.18 3.29 24.62
CA VAL A 157 -6.46 2.03 24.37
C VAL A 157 -6.25 1.27 25.69
N GLN A 158 -6.79 0.06 25.77
CA GLN A 158 -6.76 -0.82 26.94
C GLN A 158 -5.50 -1.70 26.91
N TRP A 159 -4.33 -1.10 27.16
CA TRP A 159 -3.01 -1.74 27.05
C TRP A 159 -2.86 -3.10 27.77
N ASN A 160 -3.58 -3.30 28.89
CA ASN A 160 -3.57 -4.55 29.65
C ASN A 160 -4.36 -5.68 28.99
N ASN A 161 -5.25 -5.38 28.03
CA ASN A 161 -5.98 -6.36 27.23
C ASN A 161 -5.25 -6.68 25.91
N ILE A 162 -4.25 -5.91 25.50
CA ILE A 162 -3.51 -6.14 24.24
C ILE A 162 -2.35 -7.11 24.47
N GLN A 163 -2.29 -8.15 23.63
CA GLN A 163 -1.20 -9.12 23.55
C GLN A 163 0.18 -8.41 23.44
N PRO A 164 1.17 -8.74 24.28
CA PRO A 164 2.42 -7.98 24.37
C PRO A 164 3.15 -7.72 23.05
N GLY A 165 3.17 -8.70 22.13
CA GLY A 165 3.79 -8.55 20.81
C GLY A 165 3.16 -7.44 19.97
N TYR A 166 1.82 -7.39 19.89
CA TYR A 166 1.06 -6.49 19.03
C TYR A 166 0.90 -5.06 19.58
N ARG A 167 1.41 -4.76 20.77
CA ARG A 167 1.34 -3.41 21.38
C ARG A 167 2.03 -2.32 20.55
N HIS A 168 2.90 -2.68 19.61
CA HIS A 168 3.54 -1.70 18.73
C HIS A 168 2.55 -1.11 17.70
N LEU A 169 1.56 -1.88 17.21
CA LEU A 169 0.50 -1.43 16.29
C LEU A 169 -0.41 -0.34 16.88
N TYR A 170 -0.48 -0.27 18.21
CA TYR A 170 -1.25 0.75 18.94
C TYR A 170 -0.43 2.00 19.29
N ARG A 171 0.85 2.08 18.90
CA ARG A 171 1.67 3.29 19.11
C ARG A 171 1.23 4.35 18.10
N LYS A 172 0.82 5.51 18.60
CA LYS A 172 0.43 6.62 17.74
C LYS A 172 1.65 7.29 17.09
N GLN A 173 1.44 7.78 15.87
CA GLN A 173 2.44 8.48 15.06
C GLN A 173 2.92 9.76 15.77
N SER A 174 4.06 10.30 15.36
CA SER A 174 4.44 11.67 15.79
C SER A 174 3.52 12.68 15.10
N ALA A 175 2.94 13.60 15.88
CA ALA A 175 2.12 14.70 15.37
C ALA A 175 2.90 15.67 14.47
N GLU A 176 4.24 15.69 14.58
CA GLU A 176 5.14 16.50 13.78
C GLU A 176 5.44 15.88 12.40
N ILE A 177 5.35 14.55 12.29
CA ILE A 177 5.63 13.80 11.06
C ILE A 177 4.35 13.61 10.23
N ALA A 178 3.26 13.22 10.91
CA ALA A 178 2.02 12.83 10.29
C ALA A 178 1.20 14.06 9.85
N LYS A 179 0.86 14.12 8.55
CA LYS A 179 0.09 15.22 7.94
C LYS A 179 -1.41 15.13 8.25
N ASN A 180 -1.77 15.20 9.53
CA ASN A 180 -3.15 15.05 10.03
C ASN A 180 -4.00 16.31 9.77
N ILE A 181 -4.19 16.63 8.50
CA ILE A 181 -5.14 17.65 8.01
C ILE A 181 -6.59 17.13 8.10
N VAL A 182 -6.76 15.84 8.39
CA VAL A 182 -8.03 15.14 8.56
C VAL A 182 -8.09 14.61 9.99
N GLU A 183 -9.21 14.83 10.68
CA GLU A 183 -9.44 14.37 12.05
C GLU A 183 -9.54 12.83 12.16
N TYR A 184 -9.66 12.35 13.40
CA TYR A 184 -9.89 10.94 13.71
C TYR A 184 -11.24 10.44 13.17
N ASP A 185 -11.26 9.20 12.67
CA ASP A 185 -12.40 8.59 11.99
C ASP A 185 -12.74 7.19 12.55
N PRO A 186 -13.67 7.08 13.52
CA PRO A 186 -13.99 5.80 14.15
C PRO A 186 -14.69 4.79 13.21
N LEU A 187 -15.05 5.20 11.99
CA LEU A 187 -15.67 4.37 10.95
C LEU A 187 -14.77 4.19 9.72
N SER A 188 -13.51 4.61 9.78
CA SER A 188 -12.52 4.38 8.72
C SER A 188 -12.36 2.88 8.46
N VAL A 189 -12.13 2.47 7.20
CA VAL A 189 -11.72 1.08 6.92
C VAL A 189 -10.35 0.75 7.57
N MET A 190 -9.57 1.76 7.96
CA MET A 190 -8.32 1.63 8.72
C MET A 190 -8.51 1.54 10.24
N GLN A 191 -9.74 1.56 10.76
CA GLN A 191 -10.00 1.47 12.20
C GLN A 191 -10.08 0.02 12.66
N PHE A 192 -9.24 -0.37 13.62
CA PHE A 192 -9.33 -1.68 14.26
C PHE A 192 -10.70 -1.89 14.93
N HIS A 193 -11.21 -3.12 14.88
CA HIS A 193 -12.36 -3.50 15.69
C HIS A 193 -11.98 -3.48 17.19
N ASP A 194 -12.97 -3.30 18.06
CA ASP A 194 -12.80 -3.04 19.49
C ASP A 194 -12.04 -4.12 20.28
N HIS A 195 -11.97 -5.35 19.78
CA HIS A 195 -11.27 -6.50 20.37
C HIS A 195 -9.94 -6.88 19.66
N ALA A 196 -9.45 -6.08 18.70
CA ALA A 196 -8.28 -6.42 17.88
C ALA A 196 -7.03 -6.70 18.73
N PHE A 197 -6.37 -7.84 18.49
CA PHE A 197 -5.18 -8.30 19.22
C PHE A 197 -5.38 -8.46 20.75
N SER A 198 -6.61 -8.76 21.19
CA SER A 198 -6.91 -9.06 22.60
C SER A 198 -6.19 -10.32 23.10
N MET A 199 -5.71 -10.30 24.34
CA MET A 199 -5.09 -11.45 25.02
C MET A 199 -6.02 -12.18 25.98
N ASN A 200 -7.23 -11.63 26.21
CA ASN A 200 -8.13 -12.08 27.28
C ASN A 200 -9.61 -12.00 26.88
N GLY A 201 -9.91 -11.84 25.59
CA GLY A 201 -11.27 -11.74 25.06
C GLY A 201 -12.02 -10.46 25.43
N ARG A 202 -11.33 -9.46 26.01
CA ARG A 202 -11.90 -8.14 26.36
C ARG A 202 -11.46 -7.08 25.37
N ALA A 203 -12.29 -6.05 25.21
CA ALA A 203 -12.03 -4.93 24.32
C ALA A 203 -10.66 -4.28 24.58
N THR A 204 -9.88 -4.13 23.51
CA THR A 204 -8.59 -3.43 23.46
C THR A 204 -8.76 -1.93 23.18
N ILE A 205 -9.93 -1.53 22.69
CA ILE A 205 -10.33 -0.15 22.41
C ILE A 205 -11.68 0.11 23.08
N ALA A 206 -11.83 1.25 23.76
CA ALA A 206 -13.12 1.71 24.27
C ALA A 206 -13.41 3.15 23.79
N PRO A 207 -14.64 3.50 23.40
CA PRO A 207 -15.02 4.89 23.14
C PRO A 207 -14.92 5.73 24.43
N LEU A 208 -14.65 7.02 24.28
CA LEU A 208 -14.75 7.98 25.39
C LEU A 208 -16.16 8.56 25.51
N GLU A 209 -16.84 8.79 24.38
CA GLU A 209 -18.20 9.32 24.35
C GLU A 209 -19.25 8.19 24.26
N PRO A 210 -20.33 8.21 25.08
CA PRO A 210 -21.42 7.25 24.99
C PRO A 210 -22.10 7.29 23.61
N GLY A 211 -22.27 6.11 22.99
CA GLY A 211 -22.89 5.98 21.67
C GLY A 211 -21.95 6.18 20.47
N LEU A 212 -20.68 6.50 20.69
CA LEU A 212 -19.67 6.52 19.62
C LEU A 212 -19.41 5.10 19.09
N LEU A 213 -19.89 4.81 17.89
CA LEU A 213 -19.65 3.54 17.19
C LEU A 213 -18.20 3.50 16.67
N ILE A 214 -17.49 2.39 16.93
CA ILE A 214 -16.12 2.15 16.46
C ILE A 214 -16.08 0.79 15.77
N TYR A 215 -15.93 0.78 14.44
CA TYR A 215 -15.75 -0.44 13.66
C TYR A 215 -15.17 -0.13 12.27
N PRO A 216 -14.35 -1.04 11.67
CA PRO A 216 -13.92 -0.90 10.29
C PRO A 216 -15.11 -1.04 9.34
N SER A 217 -15.36 -0.01 8.53
CA SER A 217 -16.38 -0.01 7.49
C SER A 217 -16.01 -0.90 6.31
N ASP A 218 -16.98 -1.63 5.74
CA ASP A 218 -16.84 -2.37 4.46
C ASP A 218 -16.67 -1.46 3.22
N SER A 219 -16.45 -0.16 3.42
CA SER A 219 -16.31 0.86 2.37
C SER A 219 -15.51 2.05 2.87
N LEU A 220 -14.83 2.75 1.94
CA LEU A 220 -14.07 3.97 2.27
C LEU A 220 -14.99 5.03 2.87
N SER A 221 -14.67 5.51 4.07
CA SER A 221 -15.41 6.59 4.73
C SER A 221 -15.24 7.93 3.96
N GLN A 222 -15.92 8.98 4.42
CA GLN A 222 -15.66 10.33 3.89
C GLN A 222 -14.24 10.83 4.21
N LEU A 223 -13.70 10.47 5.38
CA LEU A 223 -12.39 10.92 5.84
C LEU A 223 -11.26 10.08 5.22
N ASP A 224 -11.48 8.80 4.92
CA ASP A 224 -10.59 7.98 4.08
C ASP A 224 -10.38 8.62 2.70
N ARG A 225 -11.48 8.99 2.03
CA ARG A 225 -11.43 9.67 0.72
C ARG A 225 -10.73 11.02 0.82
N MET A 226 -10.96 11.77 1.90
CA MET A 226 -10.29 13.04 2.15
C MET A 226 -8.77 12.87 2.35
N ARG A 227 -8.33 11.84 3.09
CA ARG A 227 -6.91 11.53 3.29
C ARG A 227 -6.22 11.16 1.98
N LEU A 228 -6.84 10.31 1.16
CA LEU A 228 -6.32 9.98 -0.18
C LEU A 228 -6.21 11.24 -1.06
N GLN A 229 -7.19 12.15 -1.01
CA GLN A 229 -7.13 13.42 -1.75
C GLN A 229 -6.04 14.36 -1.22
N VAL A 230 -5.83 14.44 0.10
CA VAL A 230 -4.75 15.24 0.73
C VAL A 230 -3.37 14.66 0.39
N TYR A 231 -3.21 13.33 0.39
CA TYR A 231 -1.94 12.66 0.16
C TYR A 231 -1.54 12.71 -1.33
N PHE A 232 -2.47 12.44 -2.25
CA PHE A 232 -2.17 12.25 -3.67
C PHE A 232 -2.62 13.39 -4.59
N GLY A 233 -3.42 14.36 -4.12
CA GLY A 233 -3.99 15.41 -4.97
C GLY A 233 -2.97 16.20 -5.80
N HIS A 234 -1.78 16.48 -5.23
CA HIS A 234 -0.66 17.11 -5.95
C HIS A 234 -0.13 16.24 -7.10
N GLU A 235 0.14 14.96 -6.84
CA GLU A 235 0.66 14.04 -7.86
C GLU A 235 -0.40 13.73 -8.93
N CYS A 236 -1.66 13.53 -8.54
CA CYS A 236 -2.77 13.40 -9.46
C CYS A 236 -2.95 14.64 -10.36
N ASN A 237 -2.70 15.85 -9.84
CA ASN A 237 -2.75 17.07 -10.65
C ASN A 237 -1.54 17.19 -11.59
N LYS A 238 -0.32 16.80 -11.17
CA LYS A 238 0.82 16.64 -12.10
C LYS A 238 0.50 15.67 -13.24
N ARG A 239 -0.22 14.57 -12.96
CA ARG A 239 -0.68 13.62 -13.99
C ARG A 239 -1.58 14.32 -15.01
N LYS A 240 -2.68 14.95 -14.56
CA LYS A 240 -3.60 15.70 -15.42
C LYS A 240 -2.88 16.72 -16.32
N VAL A 241 -1.96 17.52 -15.77
CA VAL A 241 -1.19 18.51 -16.53
C VAL A 241 -0.30 17.84 -17.58
N TYR A 242 0.40 16.77 -17.22
CA TYR A 242 1.23 15.98 -18.14
C TYR A 242 0.39 15.36 -19.29
N ASP A 243 -0.79 14.83 -18.97
CA ASP A 243 -1.68 14.18 -19.93
C ASP A 243 -2.24 15.21 -20.93
N ILE A 244 -2.65 16.41 -20.45
CA ILE A 244 -3.07 17.54 -21.31
C ILE A 244 -1.93 17.96 -22.24
N LEU A 245 -0.72 18.15 -21.73
CA LEU A 245 0.44 18.56 -22.54
C LEU A 245 0.78 17.53 -23.63
N ASN A 246 0.64 16.24 -23.33
CA ASN A 246 0.84 15.18 -24.33
C ASN A 246 -0.29 15.14 -25.36
N MET A 247 -1.55 15.34 -24.95
CA MET A 247 -2.68 15.46 -25.86
C MET A 247 -2.47 16.62 -26.85
N CYS A 248 -2.09 17.80 -26.36
CA CYS A 248 -1.77 18.96 -27.20
C CYS A 248 -0.67 18.66 -28.22
N LYS A 249 0.45 18.05 -27.80
CA LYS A 249 1.54 17.62 -28.71
C LYS A 249 1.05 16.65 -29.78
N SER A 250 0.19 15.71 -29.41
CA SER A 250 -0.37 14.73 -30.35
C SER A 250 -1.28 15.37 -31.41
N SER A 251 -2.02 16.41 -31.04
CA SER A 251 -2.85 17.18 -31.97
C SER A 251 -2.01 18.07 -32.90
N SER A 252 -1.00 18.77 -32.37
CA SER A 252 -0.09 19.57 -33.22
C SER A 252 0.63 18.72 -34.26
N ASN A 253 1.08 17.51 -33.88
CA ASN A 253 1.72 16.59 -34.83
C ASN A 253 0.74 16.05 -35.89
N LYS A 254 -0.55 15.89 -35.57
CA LYS A 254 -1.58 15.51 -36.56
C LYS A 254 -1.85 16.64 -37.56
N ASN A 255 -1.90 17.89 -37.09
CA ASN A 255 -2.15 19.04 -37.96
C ASN A 255 -1.02 19.26 -38.98
N ASN A 256 0.23 18.90 -38.64
CA ASN A 256 1.37 18.92 -39.57
C ASN A 256 1.29 17.87 -40.70
N VAL A 257 0.33 16.93 -40.67
CA VAL A 257 0.09 15.97 -41.78
C VAL A 257 -0.86 16.54 -42.84
N GLN A 258 -1.44 17.74 -42.62
CA GLN A 258 -2.35 18.38 -43.57
C GLN A 258 -1.92 19.77 -44.05
N ALA A 259 -0.59 19.99 -44.12
CA ALA A 259 0.00 21.04 -44.95
C ALA A 259 -0.11 20.71 -46.45
N LEU A 260 -1.35 20.55 -46.95
CA LEU A 260 -1.62 20.44 -48.39
C LEU A 260 -1.27 21.76 -49.07
N SER A 261 -0.52 21.67 -50.17
CA SER A 261 0.00 22.80 -50.92
C SER A 261 -1.11 23.61 -51.60
N PHE A 262 -1.58 24.66 -50.92
CA PHE A 262 -2.34 25.72 -51.58
C PHE A 262 -1.40 26.58 -52.44
N ASN A 263 -1.23 26.19 -53.70
CA ASN A 263 -0.67 27.07 -54.73
C ASN A 263 -1.66 28.22 -54.97
N VAL A 264 -1.50 29.33 -54.23
CA VAL A 264 -2.16 30.58 -54.54
C VAL A 264 -1.54 31.13 -55.82
N ASN A 265 -2.21 30.89 -56.94
CA ASN A 265 -1.78 31.38 -58.24
C ASN A 265 -2.02 32.89 -58.31
N LEU A 266 -0.99 33.68 -57.99
CA LEU A 266 -1.03 35.14 -58.09
C LEU A 266 -1.10 35.54 -59.57
N GLY A 267 -2.34 35.76 -60.04
CA GLY A 267 -2.61 36.33 -61.35
C GLY A 267 -1.94 37.68 -61.51
N GLN A 268 -1.44 37.95 -62.71
CA GLN A 268 -0.74 39.19 -63.05
C GLN A 268 -1.67 40.40 -62.82
N LEU A 269 -1.17 41.42 -62.12
CA LEU A 269 -1.74 42.77 -62.17
C LEU A 269 -1.02 43.57 -63.25
N ASP A 270 -1.80 44.17 -64.12
CA ASP A 270 -1.37 44.87 -65.33
C ASP A 270 -0.98 46.33 -64.99
N PRO A 271 0.25 46.80 -65.30
CA PRO A 271 0.72 48.13 -64.89
C PRO A 271 0.31 49.23 -65.88
N SER A 272 -0.95 49.69 -65.83
CA SER A 272 -1.36 50.89 -66.60
C SER A 272 -2.55 51.67 -66.00
N SER A 273 -2.26 52.69 -65.18
CA SER A 273 -2.95 54.02 -65.18
C SER A 273 -2.31 54.95 -64.15
N GLU A 274 -1.65 56.00 -64.63
CA GLU A 274 -1.43 57.24 -63.88
C GLU A 274 -2.58 58.23 -64.16
N GLU A 275 -2.53 59.38 -63.49
CA GLU A 275 -3.29 60.64 -63.71
C GLU A 275 -4.50 60.94 -62.79
N ASP A 276 -4.43 62.14 -62.19
CA ASP A 276 -5.46 63.09 -61.72
C ASP A 276 -6.64 62.59 -60.83
N VAL A 277 -6.94 63.16 -59.65
CA VAL A 277 -6.77 64.55 -59.12
C VAL A 277 -6.46 64.53 -57.62
#